data_AF-A3WBT8-F1
#
_entry.id   AF-A3WBT8-F1
#
_cell.length_a   1.000
_cell.length_b   1.000
_cell.length_c   1.000
_cell.angle_alpha   90.00
_cell.angle_beta   90.00
_cell.angle_gamma   90.00
#
_symmetry.space_group_name_H-M   'P 1'
#
loop_
_entity.id
_entity.type
_entity.pdbx_description
1 polymer ?
#
loop_
_entity_poly.entity_id
_entity_poly.type
_entity_poly.pdbx_seq_one_letter_code
_entity_poly.pdbx_strand_id
1 'polypeptide(L)'
;MDCAIGSGADYSNECVLERLNSKRFVIHGPNGGFRRFEIEQGEKGGAVVSIDGSTEVAIISQGDPLEFAVEDDVYRVDKALIFGANNE
;
A
#
# COMPACT_ATOMS: atom_id res chain seq x y z
N MET A 1 -6.61 -2.97 7.43
CA MET A 1 -5.85 -3.19 6.19
C MET A 1 -5.96 -4.65 5.82
N ASP A 2 -6.23 -4.92 4.55
CA ASP A 2 -6.28 -6.27 4.01
C ASP A 2 -5.30 -6.38 2.84
N CYS A 3 -4.78 -7.58 2.60
CA CYS A 3 -3.89 -7.85 1.50
C CYS A 3 -4.07 -9.27 0.97
N ALA A 4 -3.84 -9.45 -0.32
CA ALA A 4 -3.69 -10.75 -0.96
C ALA A 4 -2.26 -10.82 -1.48
N ILE A 5 -1.42 -11.67 -0.89
CA ILE A 5 0.01 -11.77 -1.25
C ILE A 5 0.24 -13.04 -2.06
N GLY A 6 0.64 -12.87 -3.32
CA GLY A 6 0.83 -13.92 -4.30
C GLY A 6 -0.40 -14.18 -5.18
N SER A 7 -0.13 -14.82 -6.32
CA SER A 7 -1.14 -15.05 -7.36
C SER A 7 -2.28 -15.94 -6.86
N GLY A 8 -3.50 -15.40 -6.89
CA GLY A 8 -4.70 -16.10 -6.43
C GLY A 8 -4.82 -16.24 -4.91
N ALA A 9 -4.06 -15.46 -4.13
CA ALA A 9 -4.22 -15.42 -2.68
C ALA A 9 -5.56 -14.79 -2.27
N ASP A 10 -6.13 -15.30 -1.18
CA ASP A 10 -7.27 -14.67 -0.53
C ASP A 10 -6.83 -13.42 0.26
N TYR A 11 -7.76 -12.48 0.43
CA TYR A 11 -7.53 -11.34 1.31
C TYR A 11 -7.38 -11.81 2.76
N SER A 12 -6.28 -11.41 3.40
CA SER A 12 -6.03 -11.60 4.82
C SER A 12 -5.82 -10.24 5.50
N ASN A 13 -6.29 -10.16 6.75
CA ASN A 13 -6.08 -9.00 7.63
C ASN A 13 -4.75 -9.10 8.42
N GLU A 14 -3.89 -10.05 8.06
CA GLU A 14 -2.60 -10.29 8.71
C GLU A 14 -1.48 -9.38 8.19
N CYS A 15 -1.73 -8.59 7.15
CA CYS A 15 -0.76 -7.61 6.70
C CYS A 15 -0.61 -6.46 7.72
N VAL A 16 0.64 -6.14 8.01
CA VAL A 16 0.98 -5.05 8.93
C VAL A 16 1.60 -3.90 8.14
N LEU A 17 0.97 -2.72 8.23
CA LEU A 17 1.54 -1.49 7.70
C LEU A 17 2.40 -0.82 8.77
N GLU A 18 3.67 -0.62 8.45
CA GLU A 18 4.63 0.10 9.28
C GLU A 18 5.02 1.41 8.60
N ARG A 19 4.77 2.53 9.27
CA ARG A 19 5.12 3.86 8.73
C ARG A 19 6.56 4.21 9.13
N LEU A 20 7.43 4.38 8.13
CA LEU A 20 8.83 4.75 8.37
C LEU A 20 8.98 6.26 8.56
N ASN A 21 8.22 7.05 7.80
CA ASN A 21 8.14 8.51 7.91
C ASN A 21 6.89 9.04 7.20
N SER A 22 6.78 10.36 7.05
CA SER A 22 5.62 10.99 6.40
C SER A 22 5.41 10.57 4.94
N LYS A 23 6.47 10.17 4.25
CA LYS A 23 6.48 9.80 2.83
C LYS A 23 6.75 8.32 2.57
N ARG A 24 7.16 7.52 3.55
CA ARG A 24 7.55 6.12 3.33
C ARG A 24 6.89 5.19 4.32
N PHE A 25 6.49 4.03 3.83
CA PHE A 25 5.92 2.97 4.62
C PHE A 25 6.33 1.60 4.08
N VAL A 26 6.21 0.58 4.93
CA VAL A 26 6.46 -0.81 4.61
C VAL A 26 5.20 -1.58 4.90
N ILE A 27 4.88 -2.54 4.04
CA ILE A 27 3.83 -3.53 4.30
C ILE A 27 4.52 -4.87 4.49
N HIS A 28 4.30 -5.47 5.66
CA HIS A 28 4.73 -6.83 5.99
C HIS A 28 3.59 -7.79 5.65
N GLY A 29 3.89 -8.78 4.81
CA GLY A 29 2.94 -9.81 4.39
C GLY A 29 2.88 -10.99 5.38
N PRO A 30 1.78 -11.77 5.36
CA PRO A 30 1.65 -12.97 6.19
C PRO A 30 2.68 -14.06 5.87
N ASN A 31 3.28 -14.02 4.68
CA ASN A 31 4.35 -14.94 4.28
C ASN A 31 5.73 -14.58 4.87
N GLY A 32 5.82 -13.52 5.68
CA GLY A 32 7.07 -13.00 6.24
C GLY A 32 7.89 -12.14 5.28
N GLY A 33 7.38 -11.90 4.06
CA GLY A 33 7.93 -10.93 3.11
C GLY A 33 7.52 -9.50 3.47
N PHE A 34 8.17 -8.52 2.86
CA PHE A 34 7.79 -7.12 2.99
C PHE A 34 8.01 -6.37 1.69
N ARG A 35 7.25 -5.29 1.50
CA ARG A 35 7.46 -4.32 0.42
C ARG A 35 7.46 -2.90 0.94
N ARG A 36 8.33 -2.08 0.36
CA ARG A 36 8.58 -0.69 0.72
C ARG A 36 7.98 0.23 -0.32
N PHE A 37 7.26 1.22 0.18
CA PHE A 37 6.53 2.18 -0.63
C PHE A 37 6.91 3.60 -0.26
N GLU A 38 6.88 4.48 -1.27
CA GLU A 38 6.96 5.92 -1.11
C GLU A 38 5.64 6.57 -1.52
N ILE A 39 5.37 7.71 -0.92
CA ILE A 39 4.25 8.58 -1.25
C ILE A 39 4.83 9.77 -2.01
N GLU A 40 4.56 9.82 -3.30
CA GLU A 40 4.86 10.96 -4.13
C GLU A 40 3.70 11.97 -4.05
N GLN A 41 4.01 13.22 -3.71
CA GLN A 41 3.00 14.28 -3.72
C GLN A 41 2.88 14.84 -5.14
N GLY A 42 1.75 14.57 -5.80
CA GLY A 42 1.40 15.17 -7.08
C GLY A 42 0.38 16.29 -6.94
N GLU A 43 0.14 17.02 -8.03
CA GLU A 43 -0.83 18.14 -8.09
C GLU A 43 -2.28 17.71 -7.78
N LYS A 44 -2.60 16.40 -7.91
CA LYS A 44 -3.93 15.82 -7.67
C LYS A 44 -4.04 15.02 -6.36
N GLY A 45 -3.00 15.04 -5.52
CA GLY A 45 -2.92 14.26 -4.29
C GLY A 45 -1.70 13.35 -4.23
N GLY A 46 -1.57 12.59 -3.15
CA GLY A 46 -0.46 11.64 -2.97
C GLY A 46 -0.67 10.35 -3.78
N ALA A 47 0.38 9.89 -4.48
CA ALA A 47 0.44 8.63 -5.20
C ALA A 47 1.34 7.64 -4.46
N VAL A 48 0.97 6.36 -4.44
CA VAL A 48 1.79 5.29 -3.87
C VAL A 48 2.69 4.73 -4.96
N VAL A 49 4.00 4.68 -4.70
CA VAL A 49 5.01 4.09 -5.59
C VAL A 49 5.81 3.03 -4.85
N SER A 50 6.18 1.96 -5.54
CA SER A 50 7.08 0.94 -5.01
C SER A 50 8.51 1.47 -5.03
N ILE A 51 9.24 1.29 -3.93
CA ILE A 51 10.69 1.56 -3.84
C ILE A 51 11.48 0.28 -4.19
N ASP A 52 10.84 -0.87 -4.07
CA ASP A 52 11.47 -2.15 -4.37
C ASP A 52 11.45 -2.40 -5.88
N GLY A 53 12.60 -2.16 -6.52
CA GLY A 53 12.84 -2.48 -7.92
C GLY A 53 12.20 -1.50 -8.91
N SER A 54 11.89 -2.01 -10.10
CA SER A 54 11.25 -1.27 -11.20
C SER A 54 9.77 -1.63 -11.35
N THR A 55 9.16 -2.14 -10.29
CA THR A 55 7.78 -2.64 -10.33
C THR A 55 6.81 -1.49 -10.20
N GLU A 56 5.95 -1.33 -11.20
CA GLU A 56 4.92 -0.30 -11.22
C GLU A 56 3.78 -0.64 -10.25
N VAL A 57 3.26 0.37 -9.56
CA VAL A 57 2.06 0.24 -8.72
C VAL A 57 0.84 0.46 -9.60
N ALA A 58 0.01 -0.57 -9.75
CA ALA A 58 -1.24 -0.48 -10.49
C ALA A 58 -2.37 -0.08 -9.52
N ILE A 59 -2.92 1.11 -9.69
CA ILE A 59 -4.07 1.56 -8.88
C ILE A 59 -5.35 0.86 -9.38
N ILE A 60 -5.98 0.07 -8.51
CA ILE A 60 -7.25 -0.61 -8.82
C ILE A 60 -8.43 0.30 -8.42
N SER A 61 -8.36 0.91 -7.24
CA SER A 61 -9.38 1.83 -6.74
C SER A 61 -8.75 2.98 -5.97
N GLN A 62 -9.08 4.21 -6.37
CA GLN A 62 -8.74 5.43 -5.63
C GLN A 62 -9.75 5.76 -4.52
N GLY A 63 -10.57 4.80 -4.08
CA GLY A 63 -11.54 4.99 -2.99
C GLY A 63 -10.91 5.12 -1.60
N ASP A 64 -11.75 4.97 -0.58
CA ASP A 64 -11.31 4.71 0.79
C ASP A 64 -12.03 3.42 1.23
N PRO A 65 -11.32 2.28 1.34
CA PRO A 65 -9.87 2.12 1.26
C PRO A 65 -9.28 2.30 -0.15
N LEU A 66 -8.00 2.72 -0.22
CA LEU A 66 -7.19 2.71 -1.43
C LEU A 66 -6.85 1.26 -1.78
N GLU A 67 -7.11 0.85 -3.02
CA GLU A 67 -6.75 -0.47 -3.53
C GLU A 67 -5.72 -0.36 -4.64
N PHE A 68 -4.60 -1.05 -4.48
CA PHE A 68 -3.52 -1.07 -5.46
C PHE A 68 -2.84 -2.43 -5.52
N ALA A 69 -2.26 -2.76 -6.67
CA ALA A 69 -1.53 -3.99 -6.90
C ALA A 69 -0.08 -3.73 -7.27
N VAL A 70 0.77 -4.68 -6.92
CA VAL A 70 2.20 -4.72 -7.23
C VAL A 70 2.53 -6.16 -7.62
N GLU A 71 2.82 -6.39 -8.90
CA GLU A 71 2.92 -7.76 -9.44
C GLU A 71 1.63 -8.56 -9.19
N ASP A 72 1.72 -9.67 -8.47
CA ASP A 72 0.59 -10.51 -8.07
C ASP A 72 0.01 -10.15 -6.70
N ASP A 73 0.56 -9.16 -6.00
CA ASP A 73 0.10 -8.76 -4.68
C ASP A 73 -0.94 -7.64 -4.78
N VAL A 74 -2.01 -7.73 -3.99
CA VAL A 74 -3.05 -6.71 -3.90
C VAL A 74 -3.16 -6.20 -2.47
N TYR A 75 -3.23 -4.88 -2.32
CA TYR A 75 -3.27 -4.19 -1.04
C TYR A 75 -4.51 -3.31 -0.94
N ARG A 76 -5.24 -3.44 0.17
CA ARG A 76 -6.36 -2.57 0.58
C ARG A 76 -5.99 -1.82 1.83
N VAL A 77 -5.69 -0.55 1.66
CA VAL A 77 -5.14 0.29 2.73
C VAL A 77 -6.03 1.50 2.93
N ASP A 78 -6.47 1.72 4.18
CA ASP A 78 -7.18 2.94 4.55
C ASP A 78 -6.27 4.15 4.32
N LYS A 79 -6.78 5.17 3.61
CA LYS A 79 -5.96 6.34 3.26
C LYS A 79 -5.45 7.07 4.49
N ALA A 80 -6.20 7.04 5.59
CA ALA A 80 -5.79 7.65 6.85
C ALA A 80 -4.48 7.05 7.40
N LEU A 81 -4.18 5.77 7.13
CA LEU A 81 -2.95 5.11 7.59
C LEU A 81 -1.71 5.61 6.83
N ILE A 82 -1.86 5.86 5.52
CA ILE A 82 -0.78 6.24 4.62
C ILE A 82 -0.64 7.75 4.43
N PHE A 83 -1.72 8.48 4.23
CA PHE A 83 -1.69 9.93 4.03
C PHE A 83 -1.80 10.72 5.34
N GLY A 84 -2.13 10.03 6.44
CA GLY A 84 -2.42 10.66 7.73
C GLY A 84 -3.90 10.99 7.84
N ALA A 85 -4.50 10.73 9.01
CA ALA A 85 -5.83 11.25 9.32
C ALA A 85 -5.74 12.79 9.31
N ASN A 86 -6.37 13.43 8.33
CA ASN A 86 -6.79 14.81 8.49
C ASN A 86 -7.87 14.78 9.59
N ASN A 87 -7.46 14.90 10.85
CA ASN A 87 -8.37 15.31 11.90
C ASN A 87 -8.64 16.80 11.65
N GLU A 88 -9.75 17.07 10.96
CA GLU A 88 -10.44 18.37 11.01
C GLU A 88 -11.16 18.53 12.34
#